data_AF-A0A2V7XSL4-F1
#
_entry.id   AF-A0A2V7XSL4-F1
#
_cell.length_a   1.000
_cell.length_b   1.000
_cell.length_c   1.000
_cell.angle_alpha   90.00
_cell.angle_beta   90.00
_cell.angle_gamma   90.00
#
_symmetry.space_group_name_H-M   'P 1'
#
loop_
_entity.id
_entity.type
_entity.pdbx_description
1 polymer ?
#
loop_
_entity_poly.entity_id
_entity_poly.type
_entity_poly.pdbx_seq_one_letter_code
_entity_poly.pdbx_strand_id
1 'polypeptide(L)'
;MGYEPRFTISPILLSLVEAAAALRERIQGAAVELSWIPALQKDTRTRNVHASTAIEGNPLTLEQVRALEEGRPLATRSERAQREVLNYFAALRYVEKHAGMKAISHEQVL
;
A
#
# COMPACT_ATOMS: atom_id res chain seq x y z
N MET A 1 18.16 24.83 11.67
CA MET A 1 17.69 24.95 10.27
C MET A 1 16.91 23.70 9.96
N GLY A 2 15.65 23.83 9.53
CA GLY A 2 14.83 22.69 9.12
C GLY A 2 15.27 22.15 7.77
N TYR A 3 14.83 20.94 7.42
CA TYR A 3 14.98 20.40 6.08
C TYR A 3 14.16 21.23 5.08
N GLU A 4 14.82 21.79 4.07
CA GLU A 4 14.19 22.56 2.99
C GLU A 4 14.29 21.78 1.67
N PRO A 5 13.26 20.99 1.29
CA PRO A 5 13.28 20.26 0.04
C PRO A 5 13.23 21.22 -1.15
N ARG A 6 14.09 20.98 -2.14
CA ARG A 6 14.10 21.73 -3.41
C ARG A 6 13.39 20.93 -4.49
N PHE A 7 12.30 21.47 -5.01
CA PHE A 7 11.53 20.84 -6.08
C PHE A 7 11.78 21.57 -7.40
N THR A 8 12.18 20.82 -8.43
CA THR A 8 12.40 21.34 -9.78
C THR A 8 11.66 20.48 -10.79
N ILE A 9 10.81 21.10 -11.61
CA ILE A 9 10.13 20.40 -12.69
C ILE A 9 11.08 20.37 -13.89
N SER A 10 11.54 19.18 -14.27
CA SER A 10 12.31 18.96 -15.49
C SER A 10 11.39 18.45 -16.62
N PRO A 11 11.78 18.60 -17.89
CA PRO A 11 11.02 18.03 -19.01
C PRO A 11 10.76 16.53 -18.85
N ILE A 12 11.73 15.77 -18.33
CA ILE A 12 11.59 14.32 -18.10
C ILE A 12 10.53 14.05 -17.03
N LEU A 13 10.56 14.77 -15.91
CA LEU A 13 9.55 14.61 -14.85
C LEU A 13 8.15 14.97 -15.35
N LEU A 14 8.03 16.03 -16.16
CA LEU A 14 6.76 16.42 -16.76
C LEU A 14 6.22 15.32 -17.67
N SER A 15 7.04 14.77 -18.58
CA SER A 15 6.61 13.69 -19.47
C SER A 15 6.21 12.41 -18.71
N LEU A 16 6.88 12.09 -17.61
CA LEU A 16 6.51 10.95 -16.77
C LEU A 16 5.15 11.16 -16.07
N VAL A 17 4.90 12.37 -15.57
CA VAL A 17 3.61 12.72 -14.95
C VAL A 17 2.48 12.66 -15.98
N GLU A 18 2.70 13.17 -17.19
CA GLU A 18 1.72 13.09 -18.30
C GLU A 18 1.38 11.63 -18.67
N ALA A 19 2.41 10.79 -18.79
CA ALA A 19 2.22 9.36 -19.06
C ALA A 19 1.44 8.66 -17.95
N ALA A 20 1.79 8.94 -16.68
CA ALA A 20 1.08 8.39 -15.52
C ALA A 20 -0.39 8.85 -15.48
N ALA A 21 -0.67 10.12 -15.78
CA ALA A 21 -2.03 10.65 -15.85
C ALA A 21 -2.85 9.96 -16.95
N ALA A 22 -2.29 9.82 -18.16
CA ALA A 22 -2.96 9.13 -19.26
C ALA A 22 -3.28 7.65 -18.93
N LEU A 23 -2.36 6.95 -18.27
CA LEU A 23 -2.60 5.57 -17.82
C LEU A 23 -3.66 5.51 -16.72
N ARG A 24 -3.63 6.44 -15.75
CA ARG A 24 -4.63 6.53 -14.69
C ARG A 24 -6.03 6.72 -15.28
N GLU A 25 -6.21 7.64 -16.23
CA GLU A 25 -7.52 7.89 -16.85
C GLU A 25 -8.04 6.65 -17.60
N ARG A 26 -7.16 5.92 -18.30
CA ARG A 26 -7.53 4.65 -18.96
C ARG A 26 -8.00 3.60 -17.97
N ILE A 27 -7.37 3.51 -16.80
CA ILE A 27 -7.75 2.57 -15.74
C ILE A 27 -9.08 3.00 -15.11
N GLN A 28 -9.26 4.31 -14.83
CA GLN A 28 -10.48 4.83 -14.21
C GLN A 28 -11.70 4.74 -15.14
N GLY A 29 -11.50 4.86 -16.45
CA GLY A 29 -12.55 4.69 -17.46
C GLY A 29 -12.84 3.24 -17.84
N ALA A 30 -12.07 2.26 -17.34
CA ALA A 30 -12.29 0.86 -17.66
C ALA A 30 -13.54 0.32 -16.93
N ALA A 31 -14.40 -0.39 -17.66
CA ALA A 31 -15.53 -1.08 -17.06
C ALA A 31 -15.02 -2.30 -16.27
N VAL A 32 -15.29 -2.32 -14.97
CA VAL A 32 -15.02 -3.44 -14.08
C VAL A 32 -16.34 -3.92 -13.49
N GLU A 33 -16.60 -5.22 -13.61
CA GLU A 33 -17.75 -5.86 -12.99
C GLU A 33 -17.72 -5.66 -11.46
N LEU A 34 -18.84 -5.18 -10.89
CA LEU A 34 -18.91 -4.82 -9.46
C LEU A 34 -18.55 -5.98 -8.53
N SER A 35 -18.82 -7.22 -8.95
CA SER A 35 -18.49 -8.45 -8.21
C SER A 35 -16.99 -8.67 -8.03
N TRP A 36 -16.15 -8.11 -8.90
CA TRP A 36 -14.69 -8.25 -8.83
C TRP A 36 -14.03 -7.24 -7.90
N ILE A 37 -14.68 -6.12 -7.61
CA ILE A 37 -14.10 -5.03 -6.82
C ILE A 37 -13.59 -5.51 -5.45
N PRO A 38 -14.35 -6.27 -4.64
CA PRO A 38 -13.85 -6.73 -3.34
C PRO A 38 -12.65 -7.68 -3.47
N ALA A 39 -12.64 -8.56 -4.49
CA ALA A 39 -11.55 -9.49 -4.73
C ALA A 39 -10.27 -8.75 -5.15
N LEU A 40 -10.38 -7.77 -6.04
CA LEU A 40 -9.26 -6.93 -6.49
C LEU A 40 -8.70 -6.09 -5.35
N GLN A 41 -9.56 -5.52 -4.51
CA GLN A 41 -9.13 -4.76 -3.34
C GLN A 41 -8.39 -5.64 -2.32
N LYS A 42 -8.91 -6.84 -2.03
CA LYS A 42 -8.25 -7.79 -1.12
C LYS A 42 -6.88 -8.22 -1.66
N ASP A 43 -6.80 -8.62 -2.93
CA ASP A 43 -5.54 -9.04 -3.54
C ASP A 43 -4.51 -7.90 -3.57
N THR A 44 -4.95 -6.69 -3.92
CA THR A 44 -4.11 -5.49 -3.92
C THR A 44 -3.58 -5.18 -2.52
N ARG A 45 -4.43 -5.28 -1.49
CA ARG A 45 -4.01 -5.06 -0.10
C ARG A 45 -2.93 -6.07 0.31
N THR A 46 -3.16 -7.37 0.06
CA THR A 46 -2.18 -8.43 0.34
C THR A 46 -0.84 -8.15 -0.36
N ARG A 47 -0.86 -7.80 -1.65
CA ARG A 47 0.37 -7.51 -2.42
C ARG A 47 1.11 -6.28 -1.89
N ASN A 48 0.38 -5.22 -1.55
CA ASN A 48 0.97 -4.00 -1.00
C ASN A 48 1.65 -4.26 0.35
N VAL A 49 1.01 -5.04 1.23
CA VAL A 49 1.61 -5.43 2.52
C VAL A 49 2.87 -6.24 2.29
N HIS A 50 2.79 -7.32 1.49
CA HIS A 50 3.94 -8.16 1.20
C HIS A 50 5.12 -7.36 0.62
N ALA A 51 4.88 -6.57 -0.44
CA ALA A 51 5.94 -5.81 -1.10
C ALA A 51 6.58 -4.79 -0.16
N SER A 52 5.78 -4.06 0.62
CA SER A 52 6.29 -3.04 1.54
C SER A 52 7.10 -3.65 2.67
N THR A 53 6.60 -4.72 3.29
CA THR A 53 7.35 -5.40 4.36
C THR A 53 8.58 -6.12 3.82
N ALA A 54 8.56 -6.62 2.59
CA ALA A 54 9.70 -7.29 1.97
C ALA A 54 10.84 -6.31 1.63
N ILE A 55 10.54 -5.06 1.24
CA ILE A 55 11.54 -4.00 1.07
C ILE A 55 12.31 -3.77 2.38
N GLU A 56 11.62 -3.86 3.52
CA GLU A 56 12.20 -3.74 4.86
C GLU A 56 12.81 -5.06 5.40
N GLY A 57 12.90 -6.11 4.57
CA GLY A 57 13.55 -7.38 4.89
C GLY A 57 12.65 -8.41 5.60
N ASN A 58 11.33 -8.24 5.61
CA ASN A 58 10.43 -9.26 6.13
C ASN A 58 10.49 -10.54 5.25
N PRO A 59 10.72 -11.73 5.84
CA PRO A 59 10.98 -12.94 5.08
C PRO A 59 9.71 -13.69 4.62
N LEU A 60 8.51 -13.20 4.97
CA LEU A 60 7.28 -13.91 4.65
C LEU A 60 6.96 -13.83 3.15
N THR A 61 6.58 -14.97 2.57
CA THR A 61 6.14 -15.03 1.18
C THR A 61 4.76 -14.43 1.01
N LEU A 62 4.39 -14.09 -0.24
CA LEU A 62 3.06 -13.58 -0.56
C LEU A 62 1.93 -14.50 -0.05
N GLU A 63 2.09 -15.82 -0.20
CA GLU A 63 1.09 -16.78 0.29
C GLU A 63 1.01 -16.84 1.82
N GLN A 64 2.13 -16.63 2.52
CA GLN A 64 2.14 -16.53 3.97
C GLN A 64 1.45 -15.24 4.44
N VAL A 65 1.71 -14.11 3.77
CA VAL A 65 1.01 -12.84 4.04
C VAL A 65 -0.49 -12.98 3.78
N ARG A 66 -0.89 -13.64 2.70
CA ARG A 66 -2.30 -13.92 2.39
C ARG A 66 -2.96 -14.78 3.46
N ALA A 67 -2.28 -15.84 3.92
CA ALA A 67 -2.78 -16.68 5.01
C ALA A 67 -2.95 -15.89 6.33
N LEU A 68 -2.03 -14.96 6.64
CA LEU A 68 -2.17 -14.06 7.79
C LEU A 68 -3.36 -13.12 7.66
N GLU A 69 -3.60 -12.54 6.48
CA GLU A 69 -4.79 -11.69 6.25
C GLU A 69 -6.10 -12.46 6.49
N GLU A 70 -6.10 -13.75 6.15
CA GLU A 70 -7.25 -14.66 6.32
C GLU A 70 -7.38 -15.22 7.75
N GLY A 71 -6.50 -14.84 8.67
CA GLY A 71 -6.48 -15.35 10.04
C GLY A 71 -6.07 -16.83 10.14
N ARG A 72 -5.45 -17.38 9.10
CA ARG A 72 -4.93 -18.75 9.13
C ARG A 72 -3.61 -18.78 9.90
N PRO A 73 -3.44 -19.71 10.86
CA PRO A 73 -2.21 -19.81 11.62
C PRO A 73 -1.07 -20.22 10.68
N LEU A 74 0.06 -19.52 10.76
CA LEU A 74 1.28 -19.91 10.07
C LEU A 74 2.15 -20.76 10.97
N ALA A 75 2.70 -21.85 10.43
CA ALA A 75 3.76 -22.62 11.07
C ALA A 75 5.15 -21.93 10.96
N THR A 76 5.18 -20.61 10.77
CA THR A 76 6.43 -19.84 10.60
C THR A 76 7.06 -19.52 11.95
N ARG A 77 8.39 -19.61 12.02
CA ARG A 77 9.18 -19.50 13.26
C ARG A 77 9.35 -18.08 13.80
N SER A 78 9.01 -17.04 13.03
CA SER A 78 9.23 -15.63 13.43
C SER A 78 7.92 -14.93 13.75
N GLU A 79 7.56 -14.89 15.04
CA GLU A 79 6.42 -14.11 15.54
C GLU A 79 6.56 -12.62 15.21
N ARG A 80 7.80 -12.11 15.20
CA ARG A 80 8.10 -10.72 14.80
C ARG A 80 7.66 -10.45 13.36
N ALA A 81 8.04 -11.31 12.42
CA ALA A 81 7.71 -11.12 11.01
C ALA A 81 6.19 -11.15 10.78
N GLN A 82 5.47 -12.02 11.50
CA GLN A 82 4.01 -12.05 11.47
C GLN A 82 3.41 -10.76 12.01
N ARG A 83 3.91 -10.27 13.14
CA ARG A 83 3.44 -9.04 13.78
C ARG A 83 3.66 -7.81 12.90
N GLU A 84 4.80 -7.71 12.22
CA GLU A 84 5.08 -6.63 11.26
C GLU A 84 4.03 -6.58 10.14
N VAL A 85 3.73 -7.73 9.54
CA VAL A 85 2.70 -7.86 8.50
C VAL A 85 1.30 -7.49 9.02
N LEU A 86 0.91 -8.02 10.19
CA LEU A 86 -0.39 -7.72 10.79
C LEU A 86 -0.54 -6.24 11.17
N ASN A 87 0.52 -5.62 11.69
CA ASN A 87 0.56 -4.20 11.99
C ASN A 87 0.44 -3.36 10.72
N TYR A 88 1.12 -3.75 9.64
CA TYR A 88 1.02 -3.05 8.36
C TYR A 88 -0.41 -3.13 7.79
N PHE A 89 -1.07 -4.30 7.86
CA PHE A 89 -2.49 -4.43 7.53
C PHE A 89 -3.38 -3.51 8.38
N ALA A 90 -3.11 -3.40 9.68
CA ALA A 90 -3.84 -2.50 10.56
C ALA A 90 -3.63 -1.03 10.18
N ALA A 91 -2.40 -0.64 9.84
CA ALA A 91 -2.05 0.69 9.38
C ALA A 91 -2.75 1.03 8.05
N LEU A 92 -2.74 0.12 7.07
CA LEU A 92 -3.49 0.32 5.81
C LEU A 92 -4.98 0.53 6.06
N ARG A 93 -5.61 -0.32 6.89
CA ARG A 93 -7.03 -0.14 7.26
C ARG A 93 -7.29 1.18 7.95
N TYR A 94 -6.36 1.63 8.79
CA TYR A 94 -6.44 2.94 9.43
C TYR A 94 -6.39 4.06 8.39
N VAL A 95 -5.43 4.04 7.46
CA VAL A 95 -5.31 5.05 6.40
C VAL A 95 -6.56 5.07 5.51
N GLU A 96 -7.04 3.90 5.08
CA GLU A 96 -8.27 3.78 4.28
C GLU A 96 -9.48 4.40 4.99
N LYS A 97 -9.65 4.11 6.30
CA LYS A 97 -10.75 4.66 7.11
C LYS A 97 -10.67 6.19 7.26
N HIS A 98 -9.47 6.75 7.22
CA HIS A 98 -9.23 8.19 7.41
C HIS A 98 -8.84 8.90 6.12
N ALA A 99 -9.04 8.28 4.95
CA ALA A 99 -8.64 8.85 3.65
C ALA A 99 -9.32 10.19 3.32
N GLY A 100 -10.46 10.50 3.96
CA GLY A 100 -11.17 11.77 3.80
C GLY A 100 -10.61 12.94 4.63
N MET A 101 -9.54 12.75 5.38
CA MET A 101 -8.94 13.83 6.18
C MET A 101 -8.35 14.93 5.30
N LYS A 102 -8.69 16.19 5.59
CA LYS A 102 -8.28 17.36 4.79
C LYS A 102 -6.82 17.77 4.99
N ALA A 103 -6.26 17.45 6.16
CA ALA A 103 -4.88 17.74 6.51
C ALA A 103 -4.34 16.61 7.38
N ILE A 104 -3.09 16.25 7.15
CA ILE A 104 -2.35 15.26 7.94
C ILE A 104 -1.40 16.03 8.86
N SER A 105 -1.48 15.80 10.16
CA SER A 105 -0.58 16.39 11.16
C SER A 105 0.53 15.43 11.57
N HIS A 106 1.54 15.95 12.25
CA HIS A 106 2.67 15.16 12.72
C HIS A 106 2.26 14.07 13.72
N GLU A 107 1.30 14.38 14.60
CA GLU A 107 0.74 13.44 15.60
C GLU A 107 0.03 12.23 14.97
N GLN A 108 -0.29 12.29 13.68
CA GLN A 108 -0.95 11.18 12.99
C GLN A 108 0.04 10.26 12.28
N VAL A 109 1.30 10.69 12.17
CA VAL A 109 2.38 9.98 11.51
C VAL A 109 3.34 9.36 12.54
N LEU A 110 3.52 10.02 13.69
CA LEU A 110 4.33 9.56 14.82
C LEU A 110 3.48 8.93 15.93
#